data_AF-A0A258L099-F1
#
_entry.id   AF-A0A258L099-F1
#
_cell.length_a   1.000
_cell.length_b   1.000
_cell.length_c   1.000
_cell.angle_alpha   90.00
_cell.angle_beta   90.00
_cell.angle_gamma   90.00
#
_symmetry.space_group_name_H-M   'P 1'
#
loop_
_entity.id
_entity.type
_entity.pdbx_description
1 polymer ?
#
loop_
_entity_poly.entity_id
_entity_poly.type
_entity_poly.pdbx_seq_one_letter_code
_entity_poly.pdbx_strand_id
1 'polypeptide(L)'
;MNPAFDNVDEEIKQIRLEAWHKAPGPRVGDFIQFATGELRRIAHVWPDRIQPTSGTGSFYFGHGYCSHSGGLDNGIPREIFIDTGNTKPGEVWFFHHDSACAHNGVNTTIPCRLYALQTQH
;
A
#
# COMPACT_ATOMS: atom_id res chain seq x y z
N MET A 1 15.03 -5.91 20.11
CA MET A 1 15.46 -5.83 18.69
C MET A 1 14.34 -6.46 17.88
N ASN A 2 13.90 -5.82 16.80
CA ASN A 2 12.86 -6.45 15.96
C ASN A 2 13.44 -7.71 15.30
N PRO A 3 12.64 -8.76 15.09
CA PRO A 3 13.07 -9.96 14.39
C PRO A 3 13.47 -9.64 12.95
N ALA A 4 14.34 -10.48 12.39
CA ALA A 4 14.65 -10.44 10.97
C ALA A 4 13.53 -11.15 10.19
N PHE A 5 13.20 -10.63 9.02
CA PHE A 5 12.30 -11.29 8.08
C PHE A 5 12.90 -12.62 7.62
N ASP A 6 12.15 -13.72 7.74
CA ASP A 6 12.60 -15.07 7.38
C ASP A 6 11.68 -15.80 6.38
N ASN A 7 11.94 -17.09 6.16
CA ASN A 7 11.18 -17.89 5.18
C ASN A 7 9.71 -18.09 5.58
N VAL A 8 9.38 -18.14 6.88
CA VAL A 8 8.00 -18.25 7.35
C VAL A 8 7.26 -16.95 7.05
N ASP A 9 7.91 -15.81 7.26
CA ASP A 9 7.36 -14.52 6.87
C ASP A 9 7.19 -14.39 5.36
N GLU A 10 8.09 -14.94 4.56
CA GLU A 10 7.96 -14.98 3.09
C GLU A 10 6.72 -15.77 2.66
N GLU A 11 6.48 -16.95 3.22
CA GLU A 11 5.28 -17.75 2.95
C GLU A 11 4.00 -17.00 3.32
N ILE A 12 3.97 -16.36 4.50
CA ILE A 12 2.87 -15.51 4.94
C ILE A 12 2.65 -14.37 3.94
N LYS A 13 3.72 -13.68 3.52
CA LYS A 13 3.65 -12.58 2.55
C LYS A 13 3.04 -13.05 1.23
N GLN A 14 3.44 -14.20 0.71
CA GLN A 14 2.92 -14.72 -0.56
C GLN A 14 1.43 -15.03 -0.49
N ILE A 15 0.97 -15.70 0.57
CA ILE A 15 -0.46 -15.99 0.79
C ILE A 15 -1.29 -14.70 0.83
N ARG A 16 -0.81 -13.70 1.58
CA ARG A 16 -1.49 -12.39 1.68
C ARG A 16 -1.48 -11.65 0.35
N LEU A 17 -0.40 -11.75 -0.41
CA LEU A 17 -0.24 -11.11 -1.71
C LEU A 17 -1.20 -11.68 -2.75
N GLU A 18 -1.35 -13.00 -2.81
CA GLU A 18 -2.34 -13.67 -3.65
C GLU A 18 -3.76 -13.21 -3.33
N ALA A 19 -4.12 -13.11 -2.05
CA ALA A 19 -5.42 -12.58 -1.64
C ALA A 19 -5.59 -11.10 -2.03
N TRP A 20 -4.56 -10.28 -1.85
CA TRP A 20 -4.60 -8.85 -2.13
C TRP A 20 -4.73 -8.55 -3.63
N HIS A 21 -4.14 -9.37 -4.50
CA HIS A 21 -4.26 -9.23 -5.95
C HIS A 21 -5.65 -9.51 -6.51
N LYS A 22 -6.52 -10.22 -5.76
CA LYS A 22 -7.91 -10.49 -6.18
C LYS A 22 -8.79 -9.23 -6.19
N ALA A 23 -8.42 -8.20 -5.44
CA ALA A 23 -9.18 -6.95 -5.39
C ALA A 23 -8.97 -6.11 -6.68
N PRO A 24 -10.06 -5.76 -7.40
CA PRO A 24 -9.97 -4.92 -8.59
C PRO A 24 -9.74 -3.44 -8.22
N GLY A 25 -9.11 -2.71 -9.14
CA GLY A 25 -8.93 -1.26 -9.03
C GLY A 25 -7.90 -0.81 -7.98
N PRO A 26 -7.90 0.49 -7.64
CA PRO A 26 -6.98 1.08 -6.66
C PRO A 26 -7.21 0.54 -5.25
N ARG A 27 -6.12 0.24 -4.53
CA ARG A 27 -6.14 -0.31 -3.17
C ARG A 27 -5.21 0.49 -2.26
N VAL A 28 -5.46 0.42 -0.95
CA VAL A 28 -4.52 0.96 0.05
C VAL A 28 -3.13 0.36 -0.18
N GLY A 29 -2.12 1.22 -0.19
CA GLY A 29 -0.73 0.88 -0.47
C GLY A 29 -0.31 1.01 -1.94
N ASP A 30 -1.23 1.08 -2.91
CA ASP A 30 -0.86 1.39 -4.31
C ASP A 30 -0.26 2.81 -4.41
N PHE A 31 0.52 3.08 -5.45
CA PHE A 31 1.19 4.37 -5.66
C PHE A 31 0.38 5.32 -6.54
N ILE A 32 0.55 6.62 -6.29
CA ILE A 32 0.02 7.73 -7.07
C ILE A 32 1.21 8.55 -7.55
N GLN A 33 1.31 8.75 -8.86
CA GLN A 33 2.23 9.68 -9.48
C GLN A 33 1.52 10.99 -9.81
N PHE A 34 1.89 12.06 -9.13
CA PHE A 34 1.40 13.40 -9.40
C PHE A 34 2.09 13.99 -10.64
N ALA A 35 1.45 14.96 -11.28
CA ALA A 35 2.01 15.65 -12.46
C ALA A 35 3.33 16.38 -12.15
N THR A 36 3.56 16.73 -10.88
CA THR A 36 4.82 17.30 -10.38
C THR A 36 5.97 16.28 -10.33
N GLY A 37 5.69 15.00 -10.57
CA GLY A 37 6.63 13.88 -10.43
C GLY A 37 6.67 13.28 -9.02
N GLU A 38 5.98 13.88 -8.06
CA GLU A 38 5.90 13.35 -6.69
C GLU A 38 5.17 12.02 -6.65
N LEU A 39 5.69 11.09 -5.83
CA LEU A 39 5.05 9.82 -5.54
C LEU A 39 4.46 9.83 -4.13
N ARG A 40 3.18 9.49 -4.03
CA ARG A 40 2.49 9.17 -2.77
C ARG A 40 1.91 7.77 -2.83
N ARG A 41 1.47 7.26 -1.69
CA ARG A 41 0.73 6.01 -1.62
C ARG A 41 -0.73 6.29 -1.28
N ILE A 42 -1.60 5.39 -1.68
CA ILE A 42 -3.01 5.41 -1.32
C ILE A 42 -3.13 5.02 0.16
N ALA A 43 -3.57 5.95 1.00
CA ALA A 43 -3.83 5.71 2.41
C ALA A 43 -5.23 5.15 2.65
N HIS A 44 -6.23 5.60 1.87
CA HIS A 44 -7.60 5.15 1.97
C HIS A 44 -8.32 5.19 0.62
N VAL A 45 -9.28 4.29 0.43
CA VAL A 45 -10.13 4.24 -0.77
C VAL A 45 -11.59 4.41 -0.33
N TRP A 46 -12.16 5.57 -0.63
CA TRP A 46 -13.59 5.85 -0.45
C TRP A 46 -14.36 5.46 -1.73
N PRO A 47 -15.70 5.39 -1.68
CA PRO A 47 -16.51 5.12 -2.87
C PRO A 47 -16.28 6.11 -4.02
N ASP A 48 -16.13 7.40 -3.70
CA ASP A 48 -16.05 8.52 -4.65
C ASP A 48 -14.64 9.13 -4.78
N ARG A 49 -13.74 8.86 -3.84
CA ARG A 49 -12.42 9.49 -3.79
C ARG A 49 -11.34 8.58 -3.22
N ILE A 50 -10.10 8.88 -3.56
CA ILE A 50 -8.91 8.18 -3.07
C ILE A 50 -8.09 9.17 -2.26
N GLN A 51 -7.71 8.76 -1.05
CA GLN A 51 -6.96 9.60 -0.13
C GLN A 51 -5.47 9.23 -0.20
N PRO A 52 -4.58 10.17 -0.58
CA PRO A 52 -3.13 9.96 -0.51
C PRO A 52 -2.62 10.06 0.93
N THR A 53 -1.45 9.47 1.17
CA THR A 53 -0.63 9.83 2.34
C THR A 53 -0.11 11.26 2.21
N SER A 54 0.15 11.92 3.33
CA SER A 54 0.86 13.22 3.36
C SER A 54 2.39 13.06 3.24
N GLY A 55 2.87 11.93 2.71
CA GLY A 55 4.30 11.60 2.58
C GLY A 55 4.92 10.87 3.77
N THR A 56 4.18 10.60 4.85
CA THR A 56 4.68 9.88 6.04
C THR A 56 3.77 8.71 6.44
N GLY A 57 4.26 7.89 7.37
CA GLY A 57 3.52 6.78 7.95
C GLY A 57 4.04 5.41 7.52
N SER A 58 3.30 4.37 7.91
CA SER A 58 3.62 2.98 7.60
C SER A 58 2.37 2.24 7.10
N PHE A 59 2.60 1.09 6.47
CA PHE A 59 1.55 0.23 5.92
C PHE A 59 1.61 -1.15 6.57
N TYR A 60 0.61 -1.47 7.37
CA TYR A 60 0.41 -2.83 7.86
C TYR A 60 -0.17 -3.71 6.74
N PHE A 61 0.42 -4.87 6.51
CA PHE A 61 -0.04 -5.81 5.47
C PHE A 61 -0.69 -7.05 6.10
N GLY A 62 -2.02 -7.10 6.05
CA GLY A 62 -2.82 -8.21 6.55
C GLY A 62 -3.27 -9.16 5.44
N HIS A 63 -4.17 -10.09 5.77
CA HIS A 63 -4.69 -11.06 4.81
C HIS A 63 -5.57 -10.39 3.75
N GLY A 64 -4.97 -10.07 2.61
CA GLY A 64 -5.66 -9.48 1.47
C GLY A 64 -5.92 -7.98 1.57
N TYR A 65 -5.30 -7.27 2.52
CA TYR A 65 -5.46 -5.83 2.69
C TYR A 65 -4.18 -5.15 3.18
N CYS A 66 -4.08 -3.85 2.89
CA CYS A 66 -3.15 -2.95 3.54
C CYS A 66 -3.92 -1.96 4.41
N SER A 67 -3.32 -1.52 5.51
CA SER A 67 -3.83 -0.45 6.36
C SER A 67 -2.72 0.58 6.60
N HIS A 68 -3.01 1.85 6.32
CA HIS A 68 -2.08 2.94 6.55
C HIS A 68 -2.26 3.53 7.95
N SER A 69 -1.15 3.87 8.58
CA SER A 69 -1.11 4.69 9.80
C SER A 69 -0.11 5.82 9.60
N GLY A 70 -0.58 7.07 9.68
CA GLY A 70 0.23 8.26 9.45
C GLY A 70 -0.60 9.45 8.98
N GLY A 71 0.07 10.47 8.43
CA GLY A 71 -0.59 11.66 7.91
C GLY A 71 -1.33 11.41 6.59
N LEU A 72 -2.45 12.10 6.42
CA LEU A 72 -3.35 11.98 5.27
C LEU A 72 -3.49 13.32 4.56
N ASP A 73 -3.49 13.29 3.23
CA ASP A 73 -3.83 14.45 2.41
C ASP A 73 -5.33 14.45 2.07
N ASN A 74 -5.78 15.48 1.34
CA ASN A 74 -7.15 15.57 0.84
C ASN A 74 -7.46 14.45 -0.16
N GLY A 75 -8.70 13.97 -0.16
CA GLY A 75 -9.17 12.99 -1.13
C GLY A 75 -9.24 13.57 -2.55
N ILE A 76 -8.80 12.78 -3.51
CA ILE A 76 -8.81 13.07 -4.95
C ILE A 76 -9.95 12.28 -5.59
N PRO A 77 -10.78 12.86 -6.48
CA PRO A 77 -11.87 12.14 -7.15
C PRO A 77 -11.38 10.85 -7.82
N ARG A 78 -12.09 9.75 -7.62
CA ARG A 78 -11.65 8.42 -8.06
C ARG A 78 -11.56 8.31 -9.58
N GLU A 79 -12.41 9.03 -10.29
CA GLU A 79 -12.57 8.99 -11.74
C GLU A 79 -11.36 9.52 -12.53
N ILE A 80 -10.48 10.31 -11.91
CA ILE A 80 -9.30 10.85 -12.59
C ILE A 80 -8.06 9.95 -12.46
N PHE A 81 -8.17 8.80 -11.79
CA PHE A 81 -7.06 7.85 -11.65
C PHE A 81 -6.96 6.95 -12.87
N ILE A 82 -5.76 6.92 -13.46
CA ILE A 82 -5.43 6.08 -14.62
C ILE A 82 -4.47 5.00 -14.16
N ASP A 83 -4.86 3.73 -14.31
CA ASP A 83 -3.94 2.60 -14.10
C ASP A 83 -2.86 2.61 -15.19
N THR A 84 -1.61 2.70 -14.79
CA THR A 84 -0.48 2.73 -15.73
C THR A 84 -0.08 1.34 -16.22
N GLY A 85 -0.62 0.26 -15.60
CA GLY A 85 -0.20 -1.12 -15.82
C GLY A 85 1.15 -1.46 -15.18
N ASN A 86 1.83 -0.49 -14.57
CA ASN A 86 3.13 -0.69 -13.92
C ASN A 86 2.98 -0.95 -12.42
N THR A 87 4.04 -1.51 -11.82
CA THR A 87 4.14 -1.67 -10.37
C THR A 87 5.44 -1.09 -9.83
N LYS A 88 5.45 -0.77 -8.53
CA LYS A 88 6.63 -0.35 -7.77
C LYS A 88 6.67 -1.10 -6.43
N PRO A 89 7.86 -1.40 -5.88
CA PRO A 89 7.98 -2.00 -4.55
C PRO A 89 7.49 -1.00 -3.49
N GLY A 90 6.44 -1.36 -2.77
CA GLY A 90 5.90 -0.60 -1.65
C GLY A 90 6.30 -1.25 -0.33
N GLU A 91 6.93 -0.48 0.55
CA GLU A 91 7.33 -0.94 1.88
C GLU A 91 6.10 -1.25 2.75
N VAL A 92 6.09 -2.40 3.39
CA VAL A 92 5.03 -2.82 4.30
C VAL A 92 5.65 -3.52 5.49
N TRP A 93 4.88 -3.61 6.56
CA TRP A 93 5.24 -4.42 7.72
C TRP A 93 4.09 -5.31 8.16
N PHE A 94 4.41 -6.39 8.85
CA PHE A 94 3.44 -7.23 9.54
C PHE A 94 4.11 -7.95 10.71
N PHE A 95 3.33 -8.67 11.51
CA PHE A 95 3.86 -9.41 12.66
C PHE A 95 4.63 -10.65 12.20
N HIS A 96 5.86 -10.79 12.69
CA HIS A 96 6.71 -11.96 12.48
C HIS A 96 5.96 -13.23 12.89
N HIS A 97 5.96 -14.23 12.00
CA HIS A 97 5.25 -15.51 12.16
C HIS A 97 3.76 -15.35 12.49
N ASP A 98 3.14 -14.24 12.04
CA ASP A 98 1.76 -13.87 12.33
C ASP A 98 1.41 -13.76 13.83
N SER A 99 2.41 -13.47 14.67
CA SER A 99 2.26 -13.38 16.12
C SER A 99 2.22 -11.92 16.59
N ALA A 100 1.03 -11.44 16.95
CA ALA A 100 0.85 -10.07 17.45
C ALA A 100 1.45 -9.87 18.86
N CYS A 101 2.67 -9.35 18.92
CA CYS A 101 3.31 -8.94 20.18
C CYS A 101 4.23 -7.71 20.01
N ALA A 102 4.60 -7.10 21.13
CA ALA A 102 5.44 -5.91 21.12
C ALA A 102 6.80 -6.19 20.47
N HIS A 103 7.27 -5.25 19.64
CA HIS A 103 8.55 -5.33 18.93
C HIS A 103 8.69 -6.54 17.98
N ASN A 104 7.58 -7.13 17.53
CA ASN A 104 7.57 -8.30 16.67
C ASN A 104 7.17 -7.98 15.22
N GLY A 105 7.38 -6.75 14.77
CA GLY A 105 7.12 -6.35 13.39
C GLY A 105 8.33 -6.63 12.49
N VAL A 106 8.09 -7.24 11.33
CA VAL A 106 9.06 -7.36 10.24
C VAL A 106 8.68 -6.44 9.09
N ASN A 107 9.67 -5.89 8.39
CA ASN A 107 9.48 -5.04 7.21
C ASN A 107 9.85 -5.82 5.94
N THR A 108 9.12 -5.58 4.86
CA THR A 108 9.37 -6.14 3.54
C THR A 108 8.78 -5.23 2.46
N THR A 109 8.80 -5.67 1.20
CA THR A 109 8.14 -4.97 0.09
C THR A 109 7.15 -5.86 -0.64
N ILE A 110 6.11 -5.25 -1.20
CA ILE A 110 5.13 -5.89 -2.09
C ILE A 110 4.99 -5.10 -3.40
N PRO A 111 4.65 -5.73 -4.53
CA PRO A 111 4.44 -5.04 -5.80
C PRO A 111 3.14 -4.24 -5.78
N CYS A 112 3.24 -2.92 -5.63
CA CYS A 112 2.10 -2.01 -5.60
C CYS A 112 1.84 -1.39 -6.97
N ARG A 113 0.57 -1.33 -7.40
CA ARG A 113 0.18 -0.74 -8.70
C ARG A 113 0.53 0.75 -8.70
N LEU A 114 0.88 1.28 -9.87
CA LEU A 114 1.15 2.70 -10.07
C LEU A 114 0.00 3.34 -10.85
N TYR A 115 -0.61 4.36 -10.25
CA TYR A 115 -1.63 5.17 -10.89
C TYR A 115 -1.08 6.56 -11.22
N ALA A 116 -1.49 7.09 -12.36
CA ALA A 116 -1.31 8.49 -12.71
C ALA A 116 -2.64 9.23 -12.53
N LEU A 117 -2.58 10.56 -12.43
CA LEU A 117 -3.77 11.41 -12.43
C LEU A 117 -3.97 12.01 -13.82
N GLN A 118 -5.20 11.97 -14.33
CA GLN A 118 -5.57 12.68 -15.54
C GLN A 118 -5.42 14.19 -15.31
N THR A 119 -4.57 14.84 -16.09
CA THR A 119 -4.49 16.30 -16.10
C THR A 119 -5.78 16.85 -16.69
N GLN A 120 -6.53 17.63 -15.92
CA GLN A 120 -7.62 18.42 -16.48
C GLN A 120 -6.99 19.59 -17.25
N HIS A 121 -7.29 19.67 -18.55
CA HIS A 121 -6.92 20.79 -19.43
C HIS A 121 -7.92 21.93 -19.29
#